data_AF-A0A9N9CEU1-F1
#
_entry.id   AF-A0A9N9CEU1-F1
#
_cell.length_a   1.000
_cell.length_b   1.000
_cell.length_c   1.000
_cell.angle_alpha   90.00
_cell.angle_beta   90.00
_cell.angle_gamma   90.00
#
_symmetry.space_group_name_H-M   'P 1'
#
loop_
_entity.id
_entity.type
_entity.pdbx_description
1 polymer ?
#
loop_
_entity_poly.entity_id
_entity_poly.type
_entity_poly.pdbx_seq_one_letter_code
_entity_poly.pdbx_strand_id
1 'polypeptide(L)'
;MEYYAFIWLLIAISMIINVIPVTSKPNSITLIKNAPKHSLNEIFQFNRDYLTSRYEHLTRGPDQYALNKLASAEKRSKTINIAASEFGYFGPVVIGGQKFNVRFSLADSDLWVSNSSLIITNIYIILAESLSKTFRPLNTNYAISYGPTVVQGVLGNDKLLVNRIKSDQIFGLTHSENGFLKKAVFDGMFGLGFDSLSHFNTTSPFSKMVKQKAVKNPYFGLHISGEGDVGTLTFGDIDKTKFTGKLNYHNVSTINGEYVFWMTNADNISINGKKLKYKKKMAIFDTSAYAVFMSSDDADAYHKLIKGSEKRKISNDVGEAYVVPCNTTVK
;
A
#
# COMPACT_ATOMS: atom_id res chain seq x y z
N MET A 1 -56.20 36.29 -45.34
CA MET A 1 -56.41 35.28 -44.29
C MET A 1 -55.80 33.99 -44.80
N GLU A 2 -54.55 33.75 -44.45
CA GLU A 2 -53.84 32.52 -44.81
C GLU A 2 -54.18 31.44 -43.78
N TYR A 3 -54.74 30.33 -44.26
CA TYR A 3 -54.97 29.12 -43.46
C TYR A 3 -53.92 28.08 -43.87
N TYR A 4 -53.10 27.68 -42.91
CA TYR A 4 -52.09 26.63 -43.05
C TYR A 4 -52.72 25.26 -42.71
N ALA A 5 -52.53 24.28 -43.60
CA ALA A 5 -52.90 22.89 -43.36
C ALA A 5 -51.73 22.13 -42.72
N PHE A 6 -51.98 21.53 -41.55
CA PHE A 6 -51.02 20.68 -40.83
C PHE A 6 -50.97 19.29 -41.45
N ILE A 7 -49.80 18.89 -41.95
CA ILE A 7 -49.50 17.52 -42.36
C ILE A 7 -48.83 16.81 -41.17
N TRP A 8 -49.47 15.72 -40.72
CA TRP A 8 -48.96 14.83 -39.69
C TRP A 8 -47.71 14.09 -40.18
N LEU A 9 -46.54 14.42 -39.64
CA LEU A 9 -45.33 13.62 -39.79
C LEU A 9 -45.24 12.62 -38.64
N LEU A 10 -45.37 11.33 -38.95
CA LEU A 10 -45.08 10.23 -38.05
C LEU A 10 -43.60 10.26 -37.64
N ILE A 11 -43.31 10.72 -36.42
CA ILE A 11 -41.99 10.61 -35.82
C ILE A 11 -41.81 9.16 -35.39
N ALA A 12 -41.13 8.38 -36.22
CA ALA A 12 -40.53 7.12 -35.78
C ALA A 12 -39.43 7.48 -34.77
N ILE A 13 -39.74 7.35 -33.48
CA ILE A 13 -38.74 7.43 -32.41
C ILE A 13 -37.85 6.19 -32.59
N SER A 14 -36.73 6.35 -33.30
CA SER A 14 -35.64 5.40 -33.19
C SER A 14 -35.14 5.47 -31.74
N MET A 15 -35.61 4.54 -30.90
CA MET A 15 -34.90 4.23 -29.66
C MET A 15 -33.53 3.70 -30.07
N ILE A 16 -32.56 4.60 -30.19
CA ILE A 16 -31.15 4.24 -30.08
C ILE A 16 -31.00 3.78 -28.65
N ILE A 17 -31.20 2.48 -28.43
CA ILE A 17 -30.70 1.82 -27.24
C ILE A 17 -29.19 1.95 -27.37
N ASN A 18 -28.63 2.97 -26.72
CA ASN A 18 -27.21 2.95 -26.39
C ASN A 18 -27.04 1.73 -25.50
N VAL A 19 -26.70 0.60 -26.12
CA VAL A 19 -26.10 -0.53 -25.43
C VAL A 19 -24.77 0.01 -24.95
N ILE A 20 -24.77 0.66 -23.78
CA ILE A 20 -23.56 0.83 -23.00
C ILE A 20 -23.05 -0.61 -22.87
N PRO A 21 -21.88 -0.95 -23.45
CA PRO A 21 -21.34 -2.26 -23.22
C PRO A 21 -21.32 -2.41 -21.72
N VAL A 22 -21.94 -3.48 -21.19
CA VAL A 22 -21.70 -3.90 -19.83
C VAL A 22 -20.23 -4.33 -19.82
N THR A 23 -19.34 -3.35 -19.77
CA THR A 23 -17.97 -3.56 -19.37
C THR A 23 -18.15 -4.10 -17.96
N SER A 24 -17.98 -5.42 -17.82
CA SER A 24 -17.89 -6.04 -16.52
C SER A 24 -16.97 -5.14 -15.72
N LYS A 25 -17.46 -4.50 -14.64
CA LYS A 25 -16.61 -3.63 -13.82
C LYS A 25 -15.30 -4.38 -13.62
N PRO A 26 -14.14 -3.75 -13.88
CA PRO A 26 -12.86 -4.41 -13.70
C PRO A 26 -12.82 -5.03 -12.29
N ASN A 27 -11.94 -6.01 -12.06
CA ASN A 27 -11.75 -6.69 -10.77
C ASN A 27 -11.20 -5.72 -9.70
N SER A 28 -11.90 -4.61 -9.49
CA SER A 28 -11.46 -3.44 -8.79
C SER A 28 -12.15 -3.36 -7.45
N ILE A 29 -11.37 -3.04 -6.43
CA ILE A 29 -11.88 -2.61 -5.14
C ILE A 29 -11.59 -1.12 -5.00
N THR A 30 -12.53 -0.42 -4.37
CA THR A 30 -12.33 0.94 -3.88
C THR A 30 -11.33 0.90 -2.74
N LEU A 31 -10.37 1.82 -2.79
CA LEU A 31 -9.43 2.08 -1.73
C LEU A 31 -9.74 3.43 -1.08
N ILE A 32 -9.85 3.41 0.24
CA ILE A 32 -10.00 4.63 1.03
C ILE A 32 -8.60 5.06 1.48
N LYS A 33 -8.26 6.33 1.23
CA LYS A 33 -7.05 6.96 1.75
C LYS A 33 -7.42 7.72 3.02
N ASN A 34 -6.76 7.39 4.13
CA ASN A 34 -6.86 8.21 5.33
C ASN A 34 -5.64 9.13 5.41
N ALA A 35 -5.92 10.42 5.54
CA ALA A 35 -4.90 11.41 5.85
C ALA A 35 -4.61 11.40 7.36
N PRO A 36 -3.37 11.71 7.77
CA PRO A 36 -3.01 11.83 9.17
C PRO A 36 -3.92 12.77 9.94
N LYS A 37 -4.39 12.34 11.12
CA LYS A 37 -4.86 13.27 12.16
C LYS A 37 -3.73 13.67 13.13
N HIS A 38 -2.49 13.41 12.73
CA HIS A 38 -1.29 13.55 13.54
C HIS A 38 -0.52 14.83 13.23
N SER A 39 0.28 15.27 14.20
CA SER A 39 1.23 16.37 13.99
C SER A 39 2.28 16.00 12.93
N LEU A 40 2.82 17.00 12.23
CA LEU A 40 3.92 16.80 11.28
C LEU A 40 5.09 16.04 11.94
N ASN A 41 5.40 16.32 13.21
CA ASN A 41 6.46 15.66 13.95
C ASN A 41 6.25 14.14 14.03
N GLU A 42 5.03 13.70 14.38
CA GLU A 42 4.69 12.29 14.45
C GLU A 42 4.78 11.62 13.07
N ILE A 43 4.32 12.28 12.01
CA ILE A 43 4.40 11.74 10.63
C ILE A 43 5.87 11.57 10.21
N PHE A 44 6.71 12.59 10.42
CA PHE A 44 8.11 12.55 10.04
C PHE A 44 8.89 11.51 10.85
N GLN A 45 8.66 11.43 12.16
CA GLN A 45 9.28 10.43 13.01
C GLN A 45 8.90 9.01 12.56
N PHE A 46 7.61 8.76 12.29
CA PHE A 46 7.15 7.45 11.84
C PHE A 46 7.83 7.06 10.52
N ASN A 47 7.78 7.92 9.51
CA ASN A 47 8.37 7.60 8.22
C ASN A 47 9.87 7.33 8.34
N ARG A 48 10.61 8.14 9.11
CA ARG A 48 12.04 7.90 9.34
C ARG A 48 12.28 6.54 9.98
N ASP A 49 11.59 6.24 11.07
CA ASP A 49 11.80 5.00 11.82
C ASP A 49 11.39 3.77 10.98
N TYR A 50 10.28 3.87 10.24
CA TYR A 50 9.80 2.85 9.31
C TYR A 50 10.83 2.59 8.21
N LEU A 51 11.25 3.62 7.48
CA LEU A 51 12.21 3.48 6.38
C LEU A 51 13.58 3.00 6.84
N THR A 52 14.02 3.47 8.01
CA THR A 52 15.28 2.99 8.61
C THR A 52 15.16 1.50 8.91
N SER A 53 14.10 1.07 9.60
CA SER A 53 13.90 -0.35 9.88
C SER A 53 13.78 -1.21 8.61
N ARG A 54 13.14 -0.68 7.56
CA ARG A 54 12.77 -1.45 6.38
C ARG A 54 13.88 -1.47 5.33
N TYR A 55 14.59 -0.37 5.11
CA TYR A 55 15.47 -0.19 3.95
C TYR A 55 16.94 0.08 4.30
N GLU A 56 17.31 0.28 5.57
CA GLU A 56 18.70 0.54 5.96
C GLU A 56 19.66 -0.60 5.60
N HIS A 57 19.17 -1.84 5.58
CA HIS A 57 19.97 -3.00 5.16
C HIS A 57 20.40 -2.94 3.69
N LEU A 58 19.63 -2.25 2.84
CA LEU A 58 19.97 -2.06 1.43
C LEU A 58 21.17 -1.12 1.25
N THR A 59 21.51 -0.33 2.26
CA THR A 59 22.62 0.64 2.21
C THR A 59 23.84 0.21 3.03
N ARG A 60 23.69 -0.70 4.00
CA ARG A 60 24.77 -1.09 4.95
C ARG A 60 25.30 -2.53 4.84
N GLY A 61 24.78 -3.37 3.94
CA GLY A 61 25.25 -4.74 3.74
C GLY A 61 24.71 -5.75 4.78
N PRO A 62 24.81 -7.07 4.49
CA PRO A 62 24.08 -8.13 5.21
C PRO A 62 24.52 -8.37 6.67
N ASP A 63 25.81 -8.18 7.00
CA ASP A 63 26.35 -8.56 8.32
C ASP A 63 25.86 -7.68 9.47
N GLN A 64 25.54 -6.41 9.19
CA GLN A 64 25.02 -5.47 10.20
C GLN A 64 23.51 -5.67 10.47
N TYR A 65 22.78 -6.27 9.53
CA TYR A 65 21.32 -6.41 9.58
C TYR A 65 20.85 -7.43 10.63
N ALA A 66 21.54 -8.57 10.73
CA ALA A 66 21.20 -9.62 11.70
C ALA A 66 21.42 -9.16 13.17
N LEU A 67 22.51 -8.44 13.44
CA LEU A 67 22.82 -7.89 14.77
C LEU A 67 21.86 -6.76 15.16
N ASN A 68 21.43 -5.94 14.20
CA ASN A 68 20.48 -4.85 14.44
C ASN A 68 19.05 -5.36 14.69
N LYS A 69 18.64 -6.51 14.14
CA LYS A 69 17.27 -7.05 14.29
C LYS A 69 16.90 -7.36 15.74
N LEU A 70 17.85 -7.82 16.55
CA LEU A 70 17.67 -8.11 17.98
C LEU A 70 17.89 -6.86 18.85
N ALA A 71 18.95 -6.09 18.60
CA ALA A 71 19.27 -4.90 19.40
C ALA A 71 18.30 -3.71 19.20
N SER A 72 17.64 -3.62 18.03
CA SER A 72 16.67 -2.55 17.74
C SER A 72 15.29 -2.79 18.34
N ALA A 73 14.88 -4.04 18.48
CA ALA A 73 13.62 -4.43 19.11
C ALA A 73 13.61 -4.09 20.62
N GLU A 74 14.74 -4.30 21.32
CA GLU A 74 14.85 -4.01 22.76
C GLU A 74 15.03 -2.51 23.07
N LYS A 75 15.73 -1.75 22.20
CA LYS A 75 16.10 -0.36 22.50
C LYS A 75 15.07 0.69 22.07
N ARG A 76 14.17 0.38 21.12
CA ARG A 76 13.19 1.35 20.54
C ARG A 76 11.81 1.34 21.20
N SER A 77 11.64 0.57 22.28
CA SER A 77 10.39 0.43 23.04
C SER A 77 9.91 1.70 23.78
N LYS A 78 10.61 2.85 23.71
CA LYS A 78 10.28 4.04 24.52
C LYS A 78 9.46 5.13 23.81
N THR A 79 9.12 4.99 22.53
CA THR A 79 8.19 5.94 21.88
C THR A 79 7.39 5.23 20.80
N ILE A 80 6.22 4.70 21.17
CA ILE A 80 5.27 4.12 20.21
C ILE A 80 4.70 5.27 19.38
N ASN A 81 5.17 5.40 18.14
CA ASN A 81 4.60 6.36 17.20
C ASN A 81 3.43 5.73 16.45
N ILE A 82 2.22 6.17 16.79
CA ILE A 82 0.97 5.53 16.39
C ILE A 82 0.50 5.99 15.00
N ALA A 83 1.21 6.94 14.36
CA ALA A 83 0.86 7.48 13.05
C ALA A 83 0.84 6.41 11.94
N ALA A 84 1.61 5.33 12.11
CA ALA A 84 1.64 4.16 11.22
C ALA A 84 0.25 3.59 10.87
N SER A 85 -0.66 3.68 11.84
CA SER A 85 -1.93 2.97 11.87
C SER A 85 -3.02 3.65 11.01
N GLU A 86 -2.78 4.89 10.57
CA GLU A 86 -3.76 5.67 9.80
C GLU A 86 -3.34 5.86 8.33
N PHE A 87 -2.10 5.51 7.95
CA PHE A 87 -1.59 5.74 6.59
C PHE A 87 -1.78 4.55 5.66
N GLY A 88 -2.05 4.87 4.40
CA GLY A 88 -2.07 3.92 3.30
C GLY A 88 -3.42 3.86 2.61
N TYR A 89 -3.62 2.75 1.91
CA TYR A 89 -4.80 2.49 1.12
C TYR A 89 -5.51 1.26 1.69
N PHE A 90 -6.74 1.46 2.13
CA PHE A 90 -7.50 0.44 2.82
C PHE A 90 -8.66 -0.05 1.96
N GLY A 91 -8.94 -1.34 2.02
CA GLY A 91 -10.08 -1.91 1.31
C GLY A 91 -10.55 -3.23 1.89
N PRO A 92 -11.76 -3.67 1.50
CA PRO A 92 -12.38 -4.83 2.07
C PRO A 92 -11.82 -6.13 1.50
N VAL A 93 -11.68 -7.12 2.36
CA VAL A 93 -11.49 -8.53 2.03
C VAL A 93 -12.43 -9.39 2.86
N VAL A 94 -12.65 -10.63 2.44
CA VAL A 94 -13.41 -11.62 3.21
C VAL A 94 -12.55 -12.86 3.40
N ILE A 95 -12.40 -13.33 4.63
CA ILE A 95 -11.65 -14.53 4.99
C ILE A 95 -12.60 -15.46 5.74
N GLY A 96 -12.78 -16.70 5.25
CA GLY A 96 -13.67 -17.66 5.93
C GLY A 96 -15.12 -17.19 6.07
N GLY A 97 -15.58 -16.30 5.18
CA GLY A 97 -16.91 -15.69 5.24
C GLY A 97 -17.02 -14.43 6.12
N GLN A 98 -15.92 -13.98 6.73
CA GLN A 98 -15.89 -12.83 7.64
C GLN A 98 -15.19 -11.64 6.98
N LYS A 99 -15.76 -10.44 7.13
CA LYS A 99 -15.28 -9.22 6.47
C LYS A 99 -14.18 -8.55 7.29
N PHE A 100 -13.14 -8.09 6.62
CA PHE A 100 -12.05 -7.30 7.20
C PHE A 100 -11.74 -6.12 6.27
N ASN A 101 -11.36 -4.99 6.84
CA ASN A 101 -10.76 -3.88 6.13
C ASN A 101 -9.25 -3.95 6.30
N VAL A 102 -8.49 -4.12 5.23
CA VAL A 102 -7.03 -4.32 5.30
C VAL A 102 -6.28 -3.22 4.59
N ARG A 103 -5.05 -2.93 5.05
CA ARG A 103 -4.12 -2.04 4.35
C ARG A 103 -3.41 -2.80 3.24
N PHE A 104 -3.45 -2.28 2.01
CA PHE A 104 -2.72 -2.84 0.87
C PHE A 104 -1.32 -2.24 0.77
N SER A 105 -0.29 -3.09 0.86
CA SER A 105 1.12 -2.67 0.93
C SER A 105 1.96 -3.31 -0.17
N LEU A 106 2.57 -2.49 -1.04
CA LEU A 106 3.58 -2.95 -2.02
C LEU A 106 4.88 -3.39 -1.35
N ALA A 107 5.15 -2.92 -0.13
CA ALA A 107 6.37 -3.19 0.60
C ALA A 107 6.26 -4.41 1.53
N ASP A 108 5.15 -5.16 1.51
CA ASP A 108 4.92 -6.35 2.33
C ASP A 108 4.35 -7.49 1.48
N SER A 109 4.54 -8.75 1.91
CA SER A 109 4.08 -9.94 1.16
C SER A 109 3.13 -10.84 1.92
N ASP A 110 2.97 -10.62 3.22
CA ASP A 110 2.13 -11.45 4.07
C ASP A 110 0.71 -10.86 4.20
N LEU A 111 -0.30 -11.73 4.27
CA LEU A 111 -1.65 -11.37 4.71
C LEU A 111 -1.78 -11.74 6.18
N TRP A 112 -2.18 -10.81 7.02
CA TRP A 112 -2.58 -11.11 8.40
C TRP A 112 -3.75 -10.24 8.80
N VAL A 113 -4.57 -10.76 9.71
CA VAL A 113 -5.67 -10.04 10.34
C VAL A 113 -5.59 -10.20 11.85
N SER A 114 -6.10 -9.20 12.57
CA SER A 114 -6.23 -9.26 14.02
C SER A 114 -7.15 -10.40 14.45
N ASN A 115 -6.71 -11.17 15.44
CA ASN A 115 -7.47 -12.25 16.09
C ASN A 115 -7.64 -11.99 17.59
N SER A 116 -7.82 -10.74 18.03
CA SER A 116 -8.07 -10.49 19.45
C SER A 116 -8.73 -9.16 19.75
N SER A 117 -9.73 -9.27 20.63
CA SER A 117 -10.27 -8.27 21.55
C SER A 117 -9.19 -7.52 22.36
N LEU A 118 -8.37 -6.68 21.71
CA LEU A 118 -7.52 -5.72 22.41
C LEU A 118 -8.31 -4.42 22.61
N ILE A 119 -8.99 -4.37 23.76
CA ILE A 119 -9.72 -3.26 24.40
C ILE A 119 -8.92 -1.95 24.16
N ILE A 120 -9.46 -0.86 23.59
CA ILE A 120 -10.40 0.11 24.17
C ILE A 120 -10.97 0.99 23.02
N THR A 121 -12.30 1.12 22.97
CA THR A 121 -13.15 2.17 22.32
C THR A 121 -13.79 2.05 20.94
N ASN A 122 -13.53 1.10 20.04
CA ASN A 122 -14.41 0.93 18.85
C ASN A 122 -14.43 -0.52 18.34
N ILE A 123 -15.60 -0.94 17.86
CA ILE A 123 -15.96 -2.33 17.51
C ILE A 123 -15.21 -2.75 16.24
N TYR A 124 -14.26 -3.68 16.36
CA TYR A 124 -13.59 -4.34 15.22
C TYR A 124 -13.98 -5.82 15.11
N ILE A 125 -13.88 -6.39 13.91
CA ILE A 125 -14.32 -7.76 13.57
C ILE A 125 -13.18 -8.75 13.84
N ILE A 126 -13.45 -9.79 14.62
CA ILE A 126 -12.52 -10.89 14.93
C ILE A 126 -12.78 -12.04 13.95
N LEU A 127 -11.73 -12.71 13.43
CA LEU A 127 -11.94 -13.98 12.74
C LEU A 127 -12.28 -15.07 13.76
N ALA A 128 -13.57 -15.36 13.93
CA ALA A 128 -13.98 -16.53 14.68
C ALA A 128 -13.73 -17.77 13.82
N GLU A 129 -12.68 -18.53 14.16
CA GLU A 129 -12.30 -19.79 13.49
C GLU A 129 -13.51 -20.74 13.37
N SER A 130 -14.32 -20.82 14.43
CA SER A 130 -15.54 -21.64 14.50
C SER A 130 -16.64 -21.24 13.51
N LEU A 131 -16.62 -20.00 13.00
CA LEU A 131 -17.59 -19.53 12.01
C LEU A 131 -17.20 -19.89 10.58
N SER A 132 -15.95 -20.28 10.34
CA SER A 132 -15.49 -20.71 9.03
C SER A 132 -15.47 -22.23 8.91
N LYS A 133 -16.29 -22.75 8.00
CA LYS A 133 -16.30 -24.18 7.66
C LYS A 133 -15.07 -24.62 6.85
N THR A 134 -14.25 -23.67 6.38
CA THR A 134 -13.09 -23.93 5.51
C THR A 134 -11.76 -23.62 6.19
N PHE A 135 -11.79 -23.09 7.42
CA PHE A 135 -10.60 -22.79 8.18
C PHE A 135 -9.79 -24.04 8.50
N ARG A 136 -8.47 -23.93 8.37
CA ARG A 136 -7.50 -24.96 8.75
C ARG A 136 -6.37 -24.31 9.55
N PRO A 137 -6.21 -24.64 10.83
CA PRO A 137 -5.08 -24.15 11.61
C PRO A 137 -3.77 -24.77 11.10
N LEU A 138 -2.70 -23.99 11.04
CA LEU A 138 -1.36 -24.48 10.68
C LEU A 138 -0.39 -24.51 11.87
N ASN A 139 -0.78 -23.94 13.01
CA ASN A 139 -0.04 -23.94 14.28
C ASN A 139 1.44 -23.50 14.18
N THR A 140 1.78 -22.75 13.14
CA THR A 140 3.11 -22.20 12.91
C THR A 140 3.13 -20.76 13.40
N ASN A 141 4.03 -20.42 14.31
CA ASN A 141 4.13 -19.05 14.81
C ASN A 141 4.74 -18.11 13.77
N TYR A 142 4.33 -16.84 13.78
CA TYR A 142 4.99 -15.78 13.02
C TYR A 142 5.20 -14.53 13.87
N ALA A 143 6.16 -13.72 13.46
CA ALA A 143 6.38 -12.38 13.96
C ALA A 143 6.84 -11.48 12.81
N ILE A 144 6.22 -10.31 12.68
CA ILE A 144 6.61 -9.28 11.70
C ILE A 144 6.91 -7.99 12.45
N SER A 145 8.02 -7.34 12.10
CA SER A 145 8.38 -6.02 12.64
C SER A 145 8.05 -4.92 11.64
N TYR A 146 7.23 -3.96 12.06
CA TYR A 146 6.90 -2.73 11.34
C TYR A 146 7.49 -1.54 12.09
N GLY A 147 8.74 -1.17 11.76
CA GLY A 147 9.43 -0.11 12.50
C GLY A 147 9.67 -0.50 13.96
N PRO A 148 9.21 0.32 14.93
CA PRO A 148 9.32 0.01 16.35
C PRO A 148 8.25 -1.00 16.83
N THR A 149 7.29 -1.35 15.96
CA THR A 149 6.18 -2.23 16.33
C THR A 149 6.38 -3.66 15.82
N VAL A 150 5.78 -4.62 16.50
CA VAL A 150 5.84 -6.05 16.21
C VAL A 150 4.41 -6.60 16.29
N VAL A 151 4.07 -7.42 15.31
CA VAL A 151 2.81 -8.16 15.21
C VAL A 151 3.14 -9.64 15.27
N GLN A 152 2.49 -10.38 16.16
CA GLN A 152 2.76 -11.80 16.42
C GLN A 152 1.48 -12.62 16.45
N GLY A 153 1.57 -13.86 16.00
CA GLY A 153 0.42 -14.74 15.91
C GLY A 153 0.76 -16.13 15.40
N VAL A 154 -0.28 -16.83 14.96
CA VAL A 154 -0.17 -18.17 14.35
C VAL A 154 -0.69 -18.14 12.92
N LEU A 155 -0.16 -19.02 12.07
CA LEU A 155 -0.65 -19.18 10.71
C LEU A 155 -1.91 -20.04 10.66
N GLY A 156 -2.84 -19.63 9.80
CA GLY A 156 -4.00 -20.40 9.39
C GLY A 156 -4.14 -20.39 7.87
N ASN A 157 -4.97 -21.27 7.34
CA ASN A 157 -5.36 -21.28 5.94
C ASN A 157 -6.88 -21.23 5.82
N ASP A 158 -7.39 -20.34 4.98
CA ASP A 158 -8.83 -20.25 4.71
C ASP A 158 -9.10 -19.70 3.30
N LYS A 159 -10.38 -19.69 2.91
CA LYS A 159 -10.89 -19.05 1.70
C LYS A 159 -10.82 -17.53 1.86
N LEU A 160 -9.97 -16.91 1.06
CA LEU A 160 -9.90 -15.48 0.84
C LEU A 160 -10.79 -15.09 -0.35
N LEU A 161 -11.55 -14.02 -0.20
CA LEU A 161 -12.32 -13.38 -1.25
C LEU A 161 -11.99 -11.88 -1.28
N VAL A 162 -11.50 -11.42 -2.43
CA VAL A 162 -11.27 -9.99 -2.71
C VAL A 162 -12.15 -9.59 -3.88
N ASN A 163 -13.17 -8.78 -3.63
CA ASN A 163 -14.27 -8.53 -4.56
C ASN A 163 -14.93 -9.85 -5.03
N ARG A 164 -14.62 -10.31 -6.25
CA ARG A 164 -15.11 -11.58 -6.83
C ARG A 164 -14.04 -12.65 -6.99
N ILE A 165 -12.80 -12.36 -6.60
CA ILE A 165 -11.66 -13.27 -6.75
C ILE A 165 -11.53 -14.12 -5.49
N LYS A 166 -11.63 -15.44 -5.66
CA LYS A 166 -11.52 -16.43 -4.59
C LYS A 166 -10.14 -17.08 -4.62
N SER A 167 -9.53 -17.25 -3.46
CA SER A 167 -8.23 -17.91 -3.30
C SER A 167 -8.21 -18.73 -2.00
N ASP A 168 -7.50 -19.86 -1.98
CA ASP A 168 -7.09 -20.50 -0.71
C ASP A 168 -5.79 -19.86 -0.26
N GLN A 169 -5.78 -19.16 0.87
CA GLN A 169 -4.66 -18.34 1.31
C GLN A 169 -4.21 -18.72 2.72
N ILE A 170 -2.88 -18.82 2.89
CA ILE A 170 -2.25 -18.84 4.20
C ILE A 170 -2.16 -17.41 4.70
N PHE A 171 -2.59 -17.17 5.93
CA PHE A 171 -2.57 -15.85 6.54
C PHE A 171 -2.23 -15.94 8.03
N GLY A 172 -1.82 -14.82 8.60
CA GLY A 172 -1.55 -14.70 10.03
C GLY A 172 -2.81 -14.34 10.82
N LEU A 173 -3.04 -15.07 11.91
CA LEU A 173 -3.96 -14.74 12.98
C LEU A 173 -3.19 -14.05 14.10
N THR A 174 -3.25 -12.72 14.15
CA THR A 174 -2.50 -11.94 15.14
C THR A 174 -3.14 -12.06 16.52
N HIS A 175 -2.38 -12.52 17.51
CA HIS A 175 -2.82 -12.56 18.92
C HIS A 175 -2.19 -11.47 19.79
N SER A 176 -1.06 -10.91 19.35
CA SER A 176 -0.33 -9.89 20.10
C SER A 176 0.27 -8.85 19.16
N GLU A 177 0.20 -7.60 19.57
CA GLU A 177 0.82 -6.46 18.91
C GLU A 177 1.23 -5.41 19.96
N ASN A 178 2.28 -4.63 19.71
CA ASN A 178 2.83 -3.67 20.67
C ASN A 178 2.51 -2.19 20.32
N GLY A 179 1.29 -1.92 19.87
CA GLY A 179 0.76 -0.58 19.59
C GLY A 179 0.61 -0.23 18.10
N PHE A 180 0.91 -1.15 17.19
CA PHE A 180 0.64 -1.04 15.74
C PHE A 180 -0.84 -0.88 15.43
N LEU A 181 -1.72 -1.55 16.18
CA LEU A 181 -3.17 -1.51 15.94
C LEU A 181 -3.91 -0.48 16.81
N LYS A 182 -3.22 0.18 17.74
CA LYS A 182 -3.85 1.05 18.76
C LYS A 182 -4.69 2.20 18.18
N LYS A 183 -4.34 2.73 17.01
CA LYS A 183 -5.17 3.69 16.25
C LYS A 183 -5.42 3.22 14.82
N ALA A 184 -5.33 1.91 14.58
CA ALA A 184 -5.53 1.39 13.23
C ALA A 184 -6.99 1.59 12.80
N VAL A 185 -7.15 2.06 11.58
CA VAL A 185 -8.45 2.14 10.88
C VAL A 185 -8.72 0.87 10.05
N PHE A 186 -7.92 -0.16 10.29
CA PHE A 186 -7.87 -1.41 9.54
C PHE A 186 -7.70 -2.58 10.50
N ASP A 187 -8.17 -3.74 10.07
CA ASP A 187 -8.20 -4.99 10.82
C ASP A 187 -6.98 -5.88 10.48
N GLY A 188 -6.21 -5.55 9.44
CA GLY A 188 -5.03 -6.31 9.03
C GLY A 188 -4.21 -5.69 7.89
N MET A 189 -3.19 -6.42 7.46
CA MET A 189 -2.33 -6.07 6.32
C MET A 189 -2.55 -7.06 5.18
N PHE A 190 -2.57 -6.56 3.94
CA PHE A 190 -2.55 -7.34 2.73
C PHE A 190 -1.31 -7.00 1.90
N GLY A 191 -0.32 -7.89 1.95
CA GLY A 191 0.89 -7.77 1.15
C GLY A 191 0.65 -7.95 -0.35
N LEU A 192 1.23 -7.05 -1.15
CA LEU A 192 1.27 -7.09 -2.61
C LEU A 192 2.69 -7.31 -3.15
N GLY A 193 3.68 -7.51 -2.28
CA GLY A 193 5.07 -7.80 -2.60
C GLY A 193 5.32 -9.22 -3.11
N PHE A 194 6.59 -9.47 -3.42
CA PHE A 194 7.09 -10.76 -3.92
C PHE A 194 7.20 -11.82 -2.82
N ASP A 195 7.11 -13.10 -3.19
CA ASP A 195 7.16 -14.23 -2.25
C ASP A 195 8.43 -14.21 -1.36
N SER A 196 9.58 -13.72 -1.85
CA SER A 196 10.85 -13.65 -1.11
C SER A 196 10.83 -12.68 0.08
N LEU A 197 9.86 -11.76 0.13
CA LEU A 197 9.68 -10.80 1.21
C LEU A 197 8.71 -11.31 2.30
N SER A 198 8.14 -12.51 2.13
CA SER A 198 7.24 -13.14 3.11
C SER A 198 8.00 -13.56 4.37
N HIS A 199 7.53 -13.12 5.53
CA HIS A 199 8.03 -13.59 6.83
C HIS A 199 7.49 -14.98 7.16
N PHE A 200 6.41 -15.40 6.51
CA PHE A 200 5.83 -16.73 6.68
C PHE A 200 6.59 -17.79 5.89
N ASN A 201 7.49 -17.39 4.98
CA ASN A 201 8.07 -18.25 3.95
C ASN A 201 6.99 -18.95 3.11
N THR A 202 5.90 -18.24 2.81
CA THR A 202 4.77 -18.76 2.01
C THR A 202 4.49 -17.89 0.80
N THR A 203 3.59 -18.35 -0.08
CA THR A 203 3.19 -17.60 -1.27
C THR A 203 2.36 -16.38 -0.89
N SER A 204 2.73 -15.21 -1.42
CA SER A 204 1.99 -13.97 -1.18
C SER A 204 0.57 -14.03 -1.77
N PRO A 205 -0.39 -13.23 -1.26
CA PRO A 205 -1.78 -13.30 -1.70
C PRO A 205 -1.99 -13.20 -3.21
N PHE A 206 -1.31 -12.24 -3.86
CA PHE A 206 -1.45 -12.08 -5.31
C PHE A 206 -0.78 -13.21 -6.08
N SER A 207 0.44 -13.61 -5.68
CA SER A 207 1.11 -14.78 -6.26
C SER A 207 0.24 -16.05 -6.15
N LYS A 208 -0.49 -16.20 -5.04
CA LYS A 208 -1.39 -17.33 -4.82
C LYS A 208 -2.60 -17.28 -5.75
N MET A 209 -3.22 -16.12 -5.92
CA MET A 209 -4.31 -15.90 -6.89
C MET A 209 -3.86 -16.24 -8.32
N VAL A 210 -2.64 -15.86 -8.70
CA VAL A 210 -2.06 -16.19 -10.01
C VAL A 210 -1.83 -17.69 -10.15
N LYS A 211 -1.17 -18.33 -9.17
CA LYS A 211 -0.91 -19.79 -9.16
C LYS A 211 -2.22 -20.61 -9.23
N GLN A 212 -3.29 -20.12 -8.60
CA GLN A 212 -4.61 -20.74 -8.61
C GLN A 212 -5.46 -20.39 -9.83
N LYS A 213 -4.96 -19.58 -10.77
CA LYS A 213 -5.70 -19.06 -11.92
C LYS A 213 -7.00 -18.35 -11.54
N ALA A 214 -7.02 -17.73 -10.35
CA ALA A 214 -8.15 -16.97 -9.83
C ALA A 214 -8.29 -15.58 -10.47
N VAL A 215 -7.21 -15.11 -11.11
CA VAL A 215 -7.16 -13.88 -11.91
C VAL A 215 -6.87 -14.19 -13.36
N LYS A 216 -7.44 -13.41 -14.28
CA LYS A 216 -7.26 -13.59 -15.73
C LYS A 216 -5.81 -13.36 -16.16
N ASN A 217 -5.16 -12.38 -15.57
CA ASN A 217 -3.79 -11.98 -15.92
C ASN A 217 -2.91 -11.84 -14.67
N PRO A 218 -1.59 -12.08 -14.77
CA PRO A 218 -0.66 -12.04 -13.65
C PRO A 218 -0.15 -10.64 -13.32
N TYR A 219 -1.03 -9.64 -13.34
CA TYR A 219 -0.72 -8.27 -12.91
C TYR A 219 -1.88 -7.67 -12.10
N PHE A 220 -1.59 -6.62 -11.34
CA PHE A 220 -2.60 -5.76 -10.74
C PHE A 220 -2.28 -4.29 -11.03
N GLY A 221 -3.30 -3.45 -11.03
CA GLY A 221 -3.18 -2.01 -11.23
C GLY A 221 -3.62 -1.25 -9.98
N LEU A 222 -2.81 -0.30 -9.55
CA LEU A 222 -3.13 0.59 -8.44
C LEU A 222 -3.29 2.03 -8.96
N HIS A 223 -4.48 2.58 -8.79
CA HIS A 223 -4.75 4.00 -8.99
C HIS A 223 -4.82 4.67 -7.63
N ILE A 224 -3.87 5.55 -7.39
CA ILE A 224 -3.76 6.36 -6.18
C ILE A 224 -4.29 7.76 -6.50
N SER A 225 -5.26 8.23 -5.72
CA SER A 225 -5.86 9.55 -5.87
C SER A 225 -5.43 10.51 -4.76
N GLY A 226 -5.80 11.79 -4.92
CA GLY A 226 -5.55 12.85 -3.95
C GLY A 226 -6.25 12.62 -2.61
N GLU A 227 -5.96 13.47 -1.63
CA GLU A 227 -6.67 13.48 -0.35
C GLU A 227 -8.17 13.78 -0.58
N GLY A 228 -9.06 12.94 -0.02
CA GLY A 228 -10.51 13.04 -0.22
C GLY A 228 -11.05 12.27 -1.42
N ASP A 229 -10.19 11.79 -2.33
CA ASP A 229 -10.59 10.97 -3.46
C ASP A 229 -10.47 9.46 -3.18
N VAL A 230 -11.19 8.67 -3.98
CA VAL A 230 -11.20 7.21 -3.92
C VAL A 230 -10.16 6.60 -4.86
N GLY A 231 -9.18 5.89 -4.28
CA GLY A 231 -8.24 5.06 -5.02
C GLY A 231 -8.89 3.76 -5.50
N THR A 232 -8.22 3.01 -6.39
CA THR A 232 -8.69 1.69 -6.81
C THR A 232 -7.55 0.70 -6.97
N LEU A 233 -7.74 -0.54 -6.50
CA LEU A 233 -6.85 -1.68 -6.77
C LEU A 233 -7.58 -2.68 -7.66
N THR A 234 -7.00 -3.00 -8.81
CA THR A 234 -7.59 -3.87 -9.83
C THR A 234 -6.73 -5.11 -10.06
N PHE A 235 -7.29 -6.30 -9.87
CA PHE A 235 -6.55 -7.56 -10.01
C PHE A 235 -6.81 -8.27 -11.34
N GLY A 236 -5.76 -8.53 -12.11
CA GLY A 236 -5.83 -9.28 -13.36
C GLY A 236 -6.50 -8.56 -14.52
N ASP A 237 -6.66 -7.24 -14.43
CA ASP A 237 -7.20 -6.39 -15.49
C ASP A 237 -6.57 -4.98 -15.45
N ILE A 238 -6.71 -4.23 -16.54
CA ILE A 238 -6.21 -2.86 -16.67
C ILE A 238 -7.42 -1.92 -16.77
N ASP A 239 -7.64 -1.11 -15.73
CA ASP A 239 -8.69 -0.10 -15.74
C ASP A 239 -8.25 1.12 -16.57
N LYS A 240 -8.59 1.11 -17.87
CA LYS A 240 -8.30 2.20 -18.81
C LYS A 240 -8.99 3.52 -18.48
N THR A 241 -9.95 3.53 -17.55
CA THR A 241 -10.60 4.77 -17.11
C THR A 241 -9.72 5.57 -16.13
N LYS A 242 -8.62 4.97 -15.64
CA LYS A 242 -7.73 5.57 -14.62
C LYS A 242 -6.48 6.24 -15.19
N PHE A 243 -6.27 6.18 -16.49
CA PHE A 243 -5.12 6.83 -17.13
C PHE A 243 -5.44 7.23 -18.57
N THR A 244 -4.65 8.15 -19.09
CA THR A 244 -4.69 8.53 -20.51
C THR A 244 -3.43 8.00 -21.22
N GLY A 245 -3.49 7.88 -22.54
CA GLY A 245 -2.37 7.39 -23.33
C GLY A 245 -2.12 5.88 -23.19
N LYS A 246 -0.84 5.48 -23.19
CA LYS A 246 -0.41 4.07 -23.14
C LYS A 246 0.46 3.84 -21.90
N LEU A 247 0.41 2.63 -21.35
CA LEU A 247 1.30 2.20 -20.28
C LEU A 247 2.73 2.05 -20.80
N ASN A 248 3.70 2.56 -20.03
CA ASN A 248 5.11 2.28 -20.22
C ASN A 248 5.53 1.21 -19.22
N TYR A 249 6.23 0.19 -19.71
CA TYR A 249 6.68 -0.93 -18.90
C TYR A 249 8.17 -0.83 -18.64
N HIS A 250 8.55 -1.02 -17.38
CA HIS A 250 9.93 -1.05 -16.94
C HIS A 250 10.20 -2.38 -16.25
N ASN A 251 11.38 -2.95 -16.46
CA ASN A 251 11.77 -4.17 -15.79
C ASN A 251 11.87 -3.91 -14.28
N VAL A 252 11.36 -4.86 -13.51
CA VAL A 252 11.58 -4.89 -12.06
C VAL A 252 13.03 -5.27 -11.81
N SER A 253 13.75 -4.46 -11.03
CA SER A 253 15.13 -4.75 -10.64
C SER A 253 15.17 -5.83 -9.55
N THR A 254 16.28 -6.57 -9.49
CA THR A 254 16.50 -7.64 -8.50
C THR A 254 17.59 -7.26 -7.50
N ILE A 255 17.53 -7.79 -6.28
CA ILE A 255 18.64 -7.77 -5.32
C ILE A 255 19.21 -9.19 -5.27
N ASN A 256 20.51 -9.35 -5.51
CA ASN A 256 21.19 -10.65 -5.54
C ASN A 256 20.52 -11.70 -6.44
N GLY A 257 19.88 -11.26 -7.54
CA GLY A 257 19.17 -12.13 -8.48
C GLY A 257 17.71 -12.43 -8.12
N GLU A 258 17.20 -11.90 -7.00
CA GLU A 258 15.83 -12.13 -6.54
C GLU A 258 14.96 -10.87 -6.66
N TYR A 259 13.69 -11.08 -7.03
CA TYR A 259 12.67 -10.03 -6.92
C TYR A 259 12.28 -9.89 -5.46
N VAL A 260 12.66 -8.78 -4.82
CA VAL A 260 12.38 -8.52 -3.41
C VAL A 260 11.32 -7.42 -3.26
N PHE A 261 11.54 -6.29 -3.92
CA PHE A 261 10.63 -5.14 -3.90
C PHE A 261 10.11 -4.81 -5.30
N TRP A 262 8.98 -4.13 -5.37
CA TRP A 262 8.57 -3.42 -6.57
C TRP A 262 9.51 -2.24 -6.77
N MET A 263 10.57 -2.45 -7.54
CA MET A 263 11.62 -1.46 -7.77
C MET A 263 12.12 -1.47 -9.20
N THR A 264 12.64 -0.34 -9.66
CA THR A 264 13.24 -0.22 -10.99
C THR A 264 14.39 0.78 -10.98
N ASN A 265 15.20 0.76 -12.03
CA ASN A 265 16.25 1.76 -12.21
C ASN A 265 15.63 3.13 -12.51
N ALA A 266 16.07 4.14 -11.76
CA ALA A 266 15.67 5.53 -11.95
C ALA A 266 16.77 6.29 -12.69
N ASP A 267 16.45 6.73 -13.91
CA ASP A 267 17.39 7.49 -14.75
C ASP A 267 17.63 8.90 -14.24
N ASN A 268 16.59 9.53 -13.69
CA ASN A 268 16.69 10.88 -13.13
C ASN A 268 15.46 11.25 -12.30
N ILE A 269 15.61 12.34 -11.55
CA ILE A 269 14.51 13.18 -11.11
C ILE A 269 14.73 14.59 -11.68
N SER A 270 13.66 15.28 -12.01
CA SER A 270 13.73 16.64 -12.51
C SER A 270 12.77 17.58 -11.80
N ILE A 271 13.19 18.82 -11.67
CA ILE A 271 12.35 19.92 -11.20
C ILE A 271 12.57 21.15 -12.09
N ASN A 272 11.48 21.75 -12.56
CA ASN A 272 11.46 22.81 -13.57
C ASN A 272 12.32 22.46 -14.80
N GLY A 273 12.25 21.20 -15.25
CA GLY A 273 13.04 20.67 -16.37
C GLY A 273 14.55 20.47 -16.07
N LYS A 274 15.04 20.85 -14.88
CA LYS A 274 16.43 20.63 -14.46
C LYS A 274 16.57 19.25 -13.84
N LYS A 275 17.44 18.43 -14.44
CA LYS A 275 17.75 17.07 -13.98
C LYS A 275 18.84 17.07 -12.92
N LEU A 276 18.72 16.21 -11.90
CA LEU A 276 19.74 16.02 -10.86
C LEU A 276 20.93 15.16 -11.31
N LYS A 277 20.87 14.57 -12.51
CA LYS A 277 21.92 13.70 -13.08
C LYS A 277 22.24 12.49 -12.18
N TYR A 278 21.20 11.73 -11.83
CA TYR A 278 21.35 10.48 -11.08
C TYR A 278 22.41 9.56 -11.70
N LYS A 279 23.23 8.97 -10.82
CA LYS A 279 24.17 7.90 -11.18
C LYS A 279 23.63 6.59 -10.61
N LYS A 280 23.05 5.73 -11.47
CA LYS A 280 22.56 4.38 -11.14
C LYS A 280 21.75 4.34 -9.83
N LYS A 281 20.59 4.98 -9.82
CA LYS A 281 19.68 4.98 -8.66
C LYS A 281 18.58 3.94 -8.85
N MET A 282 18.08 3.40 -7.76
CA MET A 282 16.89 2.54 -7.74
C MET A 282 15.74 3.31 -7.10
N ALA A 283 14.54 3.17 -7.65
CA ALA A 283 13.31 3.65 -7.06
C ALA A 283 12.48 2.45 -6.59
N ILE A 284 12.05 2.48 -5.33
CA ILE A 284 11.14 1.49 -4.74
C ILE A 284 9.74 2.12 -4.67
N PHE A 285 8.74 1.37 -5.10
CA PHE A 285 7.34 1.77 -5.01
C PHE A 285 6.74 1.22 -3.72
N ASP A 286 6.48 2.10 -2.76
CA ASP A 286 5.98 1.76 -1.44
C ASP A 286 4.71 2.55 -1.12
N THR A 287 3.56 1.89 -1.16
CA THR A 287 2.25 2.49 -0.83
C THR A 287 2.08 2.76 0.65
N SER A 288 3.01 2.29 1.48
CA SER A 288 3.01 2.49 2.92
C SER A 288 3.84 3.70 3.35
N ALA A 289 4.62 4.30 2.45
CA ALA A 289 5.31 5.56 2.65
C ALA A 289 4.40 6.76 2.31
N TYR A 290 4.44 7.81 3.14
CA TYR A 290 3.61 9.02 2.92
C TYR A 290 4.27 10.05 1.98
N ALA A 291 5.59 10.00 1.85
CA ALA A 291 6.38 10.95 1.07
C ALA A 291 7.35 10.24 0.13
N VAL A 292 7.95 11.02 -0.78
CA VAL A 292 9.08 10.56 -1.59
C VAL A 292 10.35 10.71 -0.77
N PHE A 293 11.09 9.61 -0.61
CA PHE A 293 12.35 9.59 0.11
C PHE A 293 13.51 9.36 -0.86
N MET A 294 14.63 10.01 -0.57
CA MET A 294 15.88 9.89 -1.33
C MET A 294 17.07 10.09 -0.38
N SER A 295 18.30 9.78 -0.82
CA SER A 295 19.49 10.04 0.00
C SER A 295 19.64 11.53 0.31
N SER A 296 20.27 11.87 1.44
CA SER A 296 20.46 13.28 1.85
C SER A 296 21.05 14.13 0.73
N ASP A 297 22.09 13.65 0.04
CA ASP A 297 22.74 14.39 -1.05
C ASP A 297 21.80 14.67 -2.23
N ASP A 298 20.94 13.70 -2.58
CA ASP A 298 19.96 13.86 -3.67
C ASP A 298 18.85 14.82 -3.24
N ALA A 299 18.40 14.74 -1.99
CA ALA A 299 17.42 15.68 -1.45
C ALA A 299 17.98 17.11 -1.38
N ASP A 300 19.25 17.25 -0.97
CA ASP A 300 19.95 18.53 -0.94
C ASP A 300 20.08 19.12 -2.35
N ALA A 301 20.47 18.30 -3.33
CA ALA A 301 20.52 18.70 -4.73
C ALA A 301 19.14 19.08 -5.28
N TYR A 302 18.07 18.37 -4.89
CA TYR A 302 16.71 18.62 -5.33
C TYR A 302 16.19 19.95 -4.77
N HIS A 303 16.29 20.13 -3.46
CA HIS A 303 15.80 21.31 -2.77
C HIS A 303 16.60 22.58 -3.08
N LYS A 304 17.89 22.48 -3.43
CA LYS A 304 18.68 23.61 -3.98
C LYS A 304 18.09 24.21 -5.26
N LEU A 305 17.30 23.44 -6.01
CA LEU A 305 16.64 23.91 -7.23
C LEU A 305 15.29 24.60 -6.96
N ILE A 306 14.83 24.59 -5.70
CA ILE A 306 13.58 25.19 -5.26
C ILE A 306 13.88 26.52 -4.56
N LYS A 307 13.44 27.63 -5.17
CA LYS A 307 13.63 28.96 -4.58
C LYS A 307 12.96 29.04 -3.22
N GLY A 308 13.72 29.45 -2.20
CA GLY A 308 13.24 29.60 -0.83
C GLY A 308 13.15 28.29 -0.04
N SER A 309 13.52 27.15 -0.63
CA SER A 309 13.61 25.90 0.13
C SER A 309 14.76 25.97 1.13
N GLU A 310 14.51 25.51 2.34
CA GLU A 310 15.51 25.44 3.40
C GLU A 310 15.30 24.21 4.28
N LYS A 311 16.37 23.75 4.94
CA LYS A 311 16.25 22.75 6.01
C LYS A 311 15.82 23.45 7.29
N ARG A 312 14.77 22.93 7.93
CA ARG A 312 14.36 23.33 9.27
C ARG A 312 14.44 22.15 10.20
N LYS A 313 14.97 22.40 11.39
CA LYS A 313 14.88 21.45 12.50
C LYS A 313 13.42 21.32 12.92
N ILE A 314 12.90 20.11 12.86
CA ILE A 314 11.52 19.78 13.23
C ILE A 314 11.46 19.51 14.75
N SER A 315 12.35 18.65 15.25
CA SER A 315 12.59 18.44 16.67
C SER A 315 13.94 17.76 16.88
N ASN A 316 14.40 17.65 18.14
CA ASN A 316 15.60 16.86 18.47
C ASN A 316 15.43 15.38 18.06
N ASP A 317 14.23 14.85 18.23
CA ASP A 317 13.94 13.44 18.01
C ASP A 317 13.60 13.10 16.56
N VAL A 318 13.33 14.09 15.70
CA VAL A 318 12.99 13.91 14.26
C VAL A 318 14.16 14.29 13.36
N GLY A 319 14.93 15.31 13.73
CA GLY A 319 15.98 15.90 12.91
C GLY A 319 15.45 17.03 12.05
N GLU A 320 15.96 17.13 10.83
CA GLU A 320 15.64 18.20 9.89
C GLU A 320 14.69 17.71 8.79
N ALA A 321 13.83 18.61 8.32
CA ALA A 321 13.05 18.42 7.10
C ALA A 321 13.19 19.64 6.21
N TYR A 322 12.99 19.44 4.90
CA TYR A 322 12.92 20.56 3.98
C TYR A 322 11.55 21.22 4.04
N VAL A 323 11.54 22.54 4.12
CA VAL A 323 10.34 23.36 3.99
C VAL A 323 10.47 24.27 2.79
N VAL A 324 9.33 24.62 2.20
CA VAL A 324 9.24 25.53 1.05
C VAL A 324 8.18 26.59 1.35
N PRO A 325 8.35 27.85 0.90
CA PRO A 325 7.32 28.87 1.03
C PRO A 325 6.02 28.43 0.33
N CYS A 326 4.87 28.65 0.96
CA CYS A 326 3.57 28.19 0.41
C CYS A 326 3.21 28.80 -0.96
N ASN A 327 3.81 29.96 -1.31
CA ASN A 327 3.64 30.60 -2.61
C ASN A 327 4.65 30.11 -3.68
N THR A 328 5.45 29.10 -3.37
CA THR A 328 6.42 28.52 -4.31
C THR A 328 5.69 27.72 -5.38
N THR A 329 5.96 28.03 -6.65
CA THR A 329 5.47 27.24 -7.79
C THR A 329 6.65 26.52 -8.45
N VAL A 330 6.56 25.19 -8.53
CA VAL A 330 7.53 24.34 -9.22
C VAL A 330 6.77 23.33 -10.10
N LYS A 331 7.35 22.97 -11.24
CA LYS A 331 6.79 22.00 -12.19
C LYS A 331 7.68 20.77 -12.32
#